data_AF-A0A7R9WYD6-F1
#
_entry.id   AF-A0A7R9WYD6-F1
#
_cell.length_a   1.000
_cell.length_b   1.000
_cell.length_c   1.000
_cell.angle_alpha   90.00
_cell.angle_beta   90.00
_cell.angle_gamma   90.00
#
_symmetry.space_group_name_H-M   'P 1'
#
loop_
_entity.id
_entity.type
_entity.pdbx_description
1 polymer ?
#
loop_
_entity_poly.entity_id
_entity_poly.type
_entity_poly.pdbx_seq_one_letter_code
_entity_poly.pdbx_strand_id
1 'polypeptide(L)'
;HKQLRTVTTAKGPNCLHYALILDAEELAIRKGGRKVRSVKNAYDKAIAVSARSSYIQDAGLTCEMAGEYFVLHGQKELATEYLSKSVQYFRAWDCVLKVDDIKQRRSEYIRDLSMEGGGLPGIRSHGILSGTGGGGSQHAS
;
A
#
# COMPACT_ATOMS: atom_id res chain seq x y z
N HIS A 1 -8.24 3.28 23.97
CA HIS A 1 -7.12 3.47 23.02
C HIS A 1 -5.71 3.09 23.53
N LYS A 2 -5.46 2.89 24.84
CA LYS A 2 -4.09 2.53 25.32
C LYS A 2 -3.64 1.09 25.01
N GLN A 3 -4.55 0.12 24.98
CA GLN A 3 -4.17 -1.30 24.93
C GLN A 3 -3.64 -1.79 23.57
N LEU A 4 -4.04 -1.16 22.46
CA LEU A 4 -3.53 -1.55 21.13
C LEU A 4 -2.07 -1.10 20.91
N ARG A 5 -1.66 -0.02 21.57
CA ARG A 5 -0.29 0.53 21.52
C ARG A 5 0.72 -0.31 22.30
N THR A 6 0.27 -1.06 23.30
CA THR A 6 1.13 -1.92 24.13
C THR A 6 1.38 -3.29 23.49
N VAL A 7 0.45 -3.79 22.68
CA VAL A 7 0.59 -5.10 22.00
C VAL A 7 1.41 -4.99 20.72
N THR A 8 1.37 -3.83 20.05
CA THR A 8 2.10 -3.54 18.80
C THR A 8 3.62 -3.47 18.99
N THR A 9 4.10 -3.09 20.19
CA THR A 9 5.53 -3.12 20.55
C THR A 9 6.04 -4.52 20.89
N ALA A 10 5.17 -5.50 21.16
CA ALA A 10 5.55 -6.81 21.66
C ALA A 10 5.59 -7.92 20.59
N LYS A 11 5.01 -7.73 19.40
CA LYS A 11 4.89 -8.76 18.35
C LYS A 11 5.39 -8.30 16.98
N GLY A 12 6.69 -8.07 16.88
CA GLY A 12 7.42 -7.99 15.60
C GLY A 12 7.07 -6.81 14.68
N PRO A 13 7.84 -6.62 13.59
CA PRO A 13 7.65 -5.53 12.63
C PRO A 13 6.27 -5.52 11.94
N ASN A 14 5.51 -6.61 12.07
CA ASN A 14 4.26 -6.87 11.35
C ASN A 14 3.04 -6.11 11.89
N CYS A 15 3.13 -5.43 13.04
CA CYS A 15 1.97 -4.71 13.61
C CYS A 15 2.05 -3.19 13.48
N LEU A 16 3.19 -2.65 13.07
CA LEU A 16 3.42 -1.21 13.00
C LEU A 16 2.55 -0.52 11.94
N HIS A 17 2.35 -1.16 10.79
CA HIS A 17 1.57 -0.58 9.69
C HIS A 17 0.09 -0.46 10.07
N TYR A 18 -0.49 -1.46 10.73
CA TYR A 18 -1.85 -1.40 11.27
C TYR A 18 -2.03 -0.25 12.28
N ALA A 19 -1.05 -0.03 13.16
CA ALA A 19 -1.10 1.11 14.09
C ALA A 19 -1.12 2.46 13.34
N LEU A 20 -0.31 2.60 12.29
CA LEU A 20 -0.26 3.82 11.47
C LEU A 20 -1.55 4.04 10.67
N ILE A 21 -2.18 2.98 10.17
CA ILE A 21 -3.47 3.04 9.49
C ILE A 21 -4.55 3.55 10.46
N LEU A 22 -4.61 2.98 11.67
CA LEU A 22 -5.57 3.41 12.68
C LEU A 22 -5.34 4.84 13.13
N ASP A 23 -4.08 5.26 13.29
CA ASP A 23 -3.75 6.65 13.60
C ASP A 23 -4.26 7.57 12.50
N ALA A 24 -4.06 7.23 11.21
CA ALA A 24 -4.53 8.03 10.08
C ALA A 24 -6.06 8.14 10.02
N GLU A 25 -6.78 7.03 10.24
CA GLU A 25 -8.25 7.03 10.35
C GLU A 25 -8.75 7.87 11.53
N GLU A 26 -8.09 7.78 12.70
CA GLU A 26 -8.42 8.64 13.83
C GLU A 26 -8.20 10.12 13.49
N LEU A 27 -7.17 10.45 12.71
CA LEU A 27 -6.98 11.83 12.20
C LEU A 27 -8.13 12.25 11.30
N ALA A 28 -8.58 11.36 10.42
CA ALA A 28 -9.60 11.61 9.40
C ALA A 28 -11.00 11.81 10.01
N ILE A 29 -11.37 11.01 11.01
CA ILE A 29 -12.70 11.02 11.64
C ILE A 29 -12.86 12.15 12.65
N ARG A 30 -11.77 12.58 13.30
CA ARG A 30 -11.83 13.52 14.42
C ARG A 30 -12.37 14.89 13.97
N LYS A 31 -13.63 15.16 14.31
CA LYS A 31 -14.32 16.44 14.08
C LYS A 31 -13.57 17.58 14.74
N GLY A 32 -13.30 18.65 13.98
CA GLY A 32 -12.56 19.84 14.45
C GLY A 32 -11.52 20.38 13.48
N GLY A 33 -11.42 19.84 12.26
CA GLY A 33 -10.60 20.41 11.20
C GLY A 33 -9.10 20.28 11.46
N ARG A 34 -8.58 19.04 11.54
CA ARG A 34 -7.15 18.89 11.27
C ARG A 34 -6.91 19.27 9.81
N LYS A 35 -5.86 20.06 9.56
CA LYS A 35 -5.48 20.49 8.22
C LYS A 35 -5.36 19.25 7.33
N VAL A 36 -5.96 19.30 6.14
CA VAL A 36 -5.90 18.26 5.08
C VAL A 36 -4.48 17.71 4.91
N ARG A 37 -3.47 18.58 5.03
CA ARG A 37 -2.04 18.22 5.00
C ARG A 37 -1.60 17.21 6.07
N SER A 38 -2.10 17.32 7.29
CA SER A 38 -1.74 16.41 8.38
C SER A 38 -2.31 15.01 8.15
N VAL A 39 -3.54 14.93 7.64
CA VAL A 39 -4.18 13.66 7.27
C VAL A 39 -3.42 13.01 6.10
N LYS A 40 -3.10 13.80 5.08
CA LYS A 40 -2.25 13.37 3.95
C LYS A 40 -0.93 12.75 4.44
N ASN A 41 -0.18 13.47 5.28
CA ASN A 41 1.11 13.01 5.77
C ASN A 41 1.01 11.69 6.57
N ALA A 42 -0.09 11.47 7.29
CA ALA A 42 -0.29 10.23 8.03
C ALA A 42 -0.55 9.03 7.10
N TYR A 43 -1.42 9.21 6.10
CA TYR A 43 -1.64 8.18 5.07
C TYR A 43 -0.37 7.89 4.28
N ASP A 44 0.38 8.91 3.85
CA ASP A 44 1.65 8.73 3.13
C ASP A 44 2.65 7.90 3.95
N LYS A 45 2.73 8.16 5.27
CA LYS A 45 3.59 7.41 6.18
C LYS A 45 3.13 5.95 6.30
N ALA A 46 1.83 5.70 6.45
CA ALA A 46 1.26 4.36 6.56
C ALA A 46 1.48 3.54 5.26
N ILE A 47 1.27 4.15 4.09
CA ILE A 47 1.53 3.54 2.79
C ILE A 47 3.01 3.16 2.65
N ALA A 48 3.92 4.10 2.95
CA ALA A 48 5.35 3.87 2.83
C ALA A 48 5.85 2.75 3.76
N VAL A 49 5.30 2.64 4.97
CA VAL A 49 5.67 1.55 5.89
C VAL A 49 5.10 0.21 5.41
N SER A 50 3.84 0.17 4.99
CA SER A 50 3.20 -1.06 4.48
C SER A 50 3.92 -1.61 3.24
N ALA A 51 4.23 -0.74 2.28
CA ALA A 51 4.92 -1.11 1.05
C ALA A 51 6.34 -1.63 1.32
N ARG A 52 7.10 -1.00 2.24
CA ARG A 52 8.46 -1.45 2.61
C ARG A 52 8.48 -2.76 3.38
N SER A 53 7.41 -3.08 4.10
CA SER A 53 7.29 -4.32 4.87
C SER A 53 6.69 -5.47 4.04
N SER A 54 6.62 -5.34 2.71
CA SER A 54 6.04 -6.32 1.79
C SER A 54 4.53 -6.57 2.00
N TYR A 55 3.83 -5.67 2.68
CA TYR A 55 2.38 -5.70 2.87
C TYR A 55 1.71 -4.85 1.78
N ILE A 56 1.80 -5.33 0.53
CA ILE A 56 1.33 -4.61 -0.66
C ILE A 56 -0.20 -4.43 -0.63
N GLN A 57 -0.93 -5.43 -0.16
CA GLN A 57 -2.37 -5.33 0.04
C GLN A 57 -2.77 -4.24 1.04
N ASP A 58 -2.01 -4.08 2.14
CA ASP A 58 -2.30 -3.06 3.15
C ASP A 58 -1.93 -1.67 2.63
N ALA A 59 -0.89 -1.55 1.80
CA ALA A 59 -0.60 -0.31 1.08
C ALA A 59 -1.74 0.07 0.13
N GLY A 60 -2.28 -0.90 -0.63
CA GLY A 60 -3.44 -0.71 -1.51
C GLY A 60 -4.69 -0.28 -0.77
N LEU A 61 -4.99 -0.93 0.37
CA LEU A 61 -6.11 -0.58 1.23
C LEU A 61 -5.95 0.82 1.83
N THR A 62 -4.74 1.18 2.27
CA THR A 62 -4.45 2.52 2.81
C THR A 62 -4.62 3.60 1.76
N CYS A 63 -4.23 3.32 0.51
CA CYS A 63 -4.49 4.19 -0.62
C CYS A 63 -6.00 4.35 -0.90
N GLU A 64 -6.79 3.28 -0.81
CA GLU A 64 -8.26 3.35 -0.98
C GLU A 64 -8.88 4.28 0.08
N MET A 65 -8.55 4.08 1.36
CA MET A 65 -9.05 4.90 2.46
C MET A 65 -8.67 6.38 2.32
N ALA A 66 -7.41 6.66 1.96
CA ALA A 66 -6.96 8.02 1.70
C ALA A 66 -7.74 8.67 0.55
N GLY A 67 -7.94 7.92 -0.55
CA GLY A 67 -8.72 8.35 -1.69
C GLY A 67 -10.14 8.75 -1.31
N GLU A 68 -10.85 7.86 -0.60
CA GLU A 68 -12.21 8.09 -0.09
C GLU A 68 -12.29 9.33 0.81
N TYR A 69 -11.32 9.52 1.70
CA TYR A 69 -11.23 10.73 2.52
C TYR A 69 -11.16 11.99 1.65
N PHE A 70 -10.28 12.02 0.64
CA PHE A 70 -10.13 13.19 -0.21
C PHE A 70 -11.33 13.43 -1.13
N VAL A 71 -12.05 12.38 -1.56
CA VAL A 71 -13.34 12.53 -2.25
C VAL A 71 -14.34 13.27 -1.36
N LEU A 72 -14.49 12.83 -0.11
CA LEU A 72 -15.41 13.47 0.85
C LEU A 72 -15.05 14.93 1.17
N HIS A 73 -13.77 15.30 1.05
CA HIS A 73 -13.26 16.65 1.31
C HIS A 73 -13.13 17.51 0.03
N GLY A 74 -13.63 17.03 -1.12
CA GLY A 74 -13.61 17.77 -2.39
C GLY A 74 -12.22 17.91 -3.03
N GLN A 75 -11.22 17.17 -2.57
CA GLN A 75 -9.84 17.22 -3.04
C GLN A 75 -9.62 16.25 -4.20
N LYS A 76 -10.23 16.54 -5.36
CA LYS A 76 -10.29 15.64 -6.53
C LYS A 76 -8.92 15.15 -7.04
N GLU A 77 -7.91 16.02 -7.05
CA GLU A 77 -6.56 15.67 -7.52
C GLU A 77 -5.90 14.63 -6.61
N LEU A 78 -5.97 14.84 -5.29
CA LEU A 78 -5.44 13.91 -4.30
C LEU A 78 -6.23 12.60 -4.31
N ALA A 79 -7.57 12.67 -4.37
CA ALA A 79 -8.41 11.49 -4.52
C ALA A 79 -7.99 10.64 -5.72
N THR A 80 -7.75 11.29 -6.86
CA THR A 80 -7.31 10.63 -8.09
C THR A 80 -5.96 9.96 -7.93
N GLU A 81 -5.01 10.66 -7.30
CA GLU A 81 -3.67 10.13 -7.04
C GLU A 81 -3.72 8.85 -6.18
N TYR A 82 -4.45 8.88 -5.06
CA TYR A 82 -4.51 7.75 -4.14
C TYR A 82 -5.32 6.57 -4.69
N LEU A 83 -6.47 6.80 -5.32
CA LEU A 83 -7.28 5.73 -5.91
C LEU A 83 -6.56 5.04 -7.07
N SER A 84 -5.84 5.81 -7.90
CA SER A 84 -5.04 5.23 -8.99
C SER A 84 -3.87 4.38 -8.43
N LYS A 85 -3.22 4.81 -7.36
CA LYS A 85 -2.19 4.02 -6.65
C LYS A 85 -2.77 2.76 -6.01
N SER A 86 -3.97 2.84 -5.43
CA SER A 86 -4.66 1.68 -4.86
C SER A 86 -4.86 0.57 -5.91
N VAL A 87 -5.33 0.95 -7.11
CA VAL A 87 -5.48 0.02 -8.23
C VAL A 87 -4.13 -0.60 -8.62
N GLN A 88 -3.04 0.16 -8.65
CA GLN A 88 -1.72 -0.41 -8.96
C GLN A 88 -1.26 -1.43 -7.93
N TYR A 89 -1.45 -1.15 -6.64
CA TYR A 89 -1.09 -2.10 -5.58
C TYR A 89 -1.93 -3.37 -5.64
N PHE A 90 -3.24 -3.27 -5.90
CA PHE A 90 -4.08 -4.46 -6.05
C PHE A 90 -3.79 -5.24 -7.34
N ARG A 91 -3.41 -4.58 -8.44
CA ARG A 91 -2.89 -5.26 -9.63
C ARG A 91 -1.57 -5.98 -9.33
N ALA A 92 -0.64 -5.34 -8.63
CA ALA A 92 0.63 -5.96 -8.24
C ALA A 92 0.46 -7.12 -7.25
N TRP A 93 -0.65 -7.15 -6.52
CA TRP A 93 -1.05 -8.24 -5.64
C TRP A 93 -1.96 -9.28 -6.32
N ASP A 94 -2.13 -9.19 -7.65
CA ASP A 94 -2.98 -10.07 -8.47
C ASP A 94 -4.45 -10.16 -8.02
N CYS A 95 -4.96 -9.11 -7.37
CA CYS A 95 -6.34 -9.06 -6.88
C CYS A 95 -7.27 -8.34 -7.88
N VAL A 96 -7.75 -9.08 -8.88
CA VAL A 96 -8.61 -8.55 -9.95
C VAL A 96 -9.96 -8.04 -9.42
N LEU A 97 -10.59 -8.77 -8.49
CA LEU A 97 -11.90 -8.40 -7.93
C LEU A 97 -11.88 -7.01 -7.28
N LYS A 98 -10.80 -6.67 -6.58
CA LYS A 98 -10.68 -5.39 -5.88
C LYS A 98 -10.39 -4.25 -6.85
N VAL A 99 -9.65 -4.53 -7.94
CA VAL A 99 -9.45 -3.58 -9.03
C VAL A 99 -10.78 -3.25 -9.71
N ASP A 100 -11.58 -4.25 -10.03
CA ASP A 100 -12.88 -4.05 -10.69
C ASP A 100 -13.87 -3.30 -9.81
N ASP A 101 -13.94 -3.65 -8.53
CA ASP A 101 -14.78 -2.96 -7.54
C ASP A 101 -14.43 -1.46 -7.43
N ILE A 102 -13.15 -1.13 -7.33
CA ILE A 102 -12.69 0.27 -7.28
C ILE A 102 -13.02 0.99 -8.60
N LYS A 103 -12.78 0.34 -9.74
CA LYS A 103 -13.13 0.86 -11.07
C LYS A 103 -14.62 1.13 -11.21
N GLN A 104 -15.48 0.26 -10.67
CA GLN A 104 -16.92 0.43 -10.74
C GLN A 104 -17.41 1.58 -9.85
N ARG A 105 -16.90 1.68 -8.61
CA ARG A 105 -17.36 2.68 -7.64
C ARG A 105 -16.78 4.08 -7.86
N ARG A 106 -15.56 4.17 -8.40
CA ARG A 106 -14.77 5.43 -8.44
C ARG A 106 -14.09 5.68 -9.78
N SER A 107 -14.70 5.24 -10.89
CA SER A 107 -14.17 5.41 -12.26
C SER A 107 -13.72 6.85 -12.57
N GLU A 108 -14.45 7.87 -12.08
CA GLU A 108 -14.14 9.28 -12.30
C GLU A 108 -12.83 9.77 -11.67
N TYR A 109 -12.27 9.01 -10.72
CA TYR A 109 -11.02 9.33 -10.02
C TYR A 109 -9.91 8.33 -10.35
N ILE A 110 -10.08 7.47 -11.35
CA ILE A 110 -9.06 6.51 -11.74
C ILE A 110 -8.42 6.99 -13.03
N ARG A 111 -7.18 7.44 -12.93
CA ARG A 111 -6.31 7.53 -14.10
C ARG A 111 -5.83 6.12 -14.37
N ASP A 112 -6.26 5.53 -15.48
CA ASP A 112 -5.64 4.30 -15.97
C ASP A 112 -4.19 4.67 -16.31
N LEU A 113 -3.28 4.47 -15.36
CA LEU A 113 -1.83 4.67 -15.50
C LEU A 113 -1.22 3.52 -16.32
N SER A 114 -1.97 2.98 -17.29
CA SER A 114 -1.59 1.85 -18.13
C SER A 114 -0.44 2.17 -19.10
N MET A 115 0.10 3.39 -19.07
CA MET A 115 1.33 3.75 -19.76
C MET A 115 2.13 4.73 -18.90
N GLU A 116 3.23 4.26 -18.33
CA GLU A 116 4.50 4.96 -18.09
C GLU A 116 5.31 4.13 -17.09
N GLY A 117 6.49 3.66 -17.53
CA GLY A 117 7.39 2.75 -16.81
C GLY A 117 8.07 3.37 -15.59
N GLY A 118 7.30 3.83 -14.61
CA GLY A 118 7.79 4.19 -13.29
C GLY A 118 7.78 2.96 -12.39
N GLY A 119 8.92 2.27 -12.29
CA GLY A 119 9.08 1.15 -11.37
C GLY A 119 8.54 1.50 -9.99
N LEU A 120 7.60 0.68 -9.51
CA LEU A 120 7.09 0.77 -8.14
C LEU A 120 8.30 0.84 -7.19
N PRO A 121 8.39 1.86 -6.32
CA PRO A 121 9.53 1.98 -5.42
C PRO A 121 9.50 0.81 -4.43
N GLY A 122 10.37 -0.18 -4.66
CA GLY A 122 10.71 -1.17 -3.66
C GLY A 122 10.36 -2.62 -3.93
N ILE A 123 9.78 -2.99 -5.08
CA ILE A 123 9.70 -4.42 -5.45
C ILE A 123 11.05 -4.83 -6.04
N ARG A 124 12.07 -5.03 -5.19
CA ARG A 124 13.17 -5.91 -5.56
C ARG A 124 12.59 -7.30 -5.61
N SER A 125 12.28 -7.77 -6.81
CA SER A 125 12.10 -9.19 -7.08
C SER A 125 13.35 -9.90 -6.57
N HIS A 126 13.27 -10.58 -5.43
CA HIS A 126 14.27 -11.56 -5.07
C HIS A 126 14.17 -12.68 -6.10
N GLY A 127 14.98 -12.56 -7.15
CA GLY A 127 15.17 -13.61 -8.13
C GLY A 127 15.50 -14.89 -7.40
N ILE A 128 14.63 -15.89 -7.58
CA ILE A 128 14.91 -17.27 -7.24
C ILE A 128 16.11 -17.68 -8.09
N LEU A 129 17.29 -17.72 -7.49
CA LEU A 129 18.46 -18.37 -8.07
C LEU A 129 18.13 -19.86 -8.17
N SER A 130 17.66 -20.26 -9.35
CA SER A 130 17.49 -21.65 -9.75
C SER A 130 18.25 -21.87 -11.05
N GLY A 131 19.16 -22.84 -11.03
CA GLY A 131 20.00 -23.25 -12.15
C GLY A 131 21.43 -22.69 -12.04
N THR A 132 22.50 -23.44 -12.23
CA THR A 132 22.71 -24.79 -12.80
C THR A 132 24.13 -25.22 -12.39
N GLY A 133 24.39 -26.53 -12.29
CA GLY A 133 25.74 -27.04 -12.01
C GLY A 133 25.78 -28.54 -11.85
N GLY A 134 25.32 -29.27 -12.87
CA GLY A 134 25.51 -30.72 -12.95
C GLY A 134 26.88 -31.08 -13.54
N GLY A 135 27.42 -32.22 -13.09
CA GLY A 135 28.25 -33.10 -13.90
C GLY A 135 29.77 -32.93 -13.77
N GLY A 136 30.41 -33.89 -13.12
CA GLY A 136 31.88 -34.01 -13.12
C GLY A 136 32.41 -35.16 -12.28
N SER A 137 31.95 -36.39 -12.54
CA SER A 137 32.61 -37.61 -12.06
C SER A 137 33.87 -37.82 -12.88
N GLN A 138 35.05 -37.90 -12.25
CA GLN A 138 36.17 -38.68 -12.76
C GLN A 138 36.93 -39.37 -11.61
N HIS A 139 37.14 -40.65 -11.88
CA HIS A 139 37.84 -41.69 -11.15
C HIS A 139 39.34 -41.66 -11.51
N ALA A 140 40.16 -42.44 -10.80
CA ALA A 140 41.59 -42.74 -10.98
C ALA A 140 42.52 -41.92 -10.04
N SER A 141 43.47 -42.51 -9.31
CA SER A 141 43.91 -43.90 -9.12
C SER A 141 44.74 -43.94 -7.83
#